data_AF-A0AAE1KAP8-F1
#
_entry.id   AF-A0AAE1KAP8-F1
#
_cell.length_a   1.000
_cell.length_b   1.000
_cell.length_c   1.000
_cell.angle_alpha   90.00
_cell.angle_beta   90.00
_cell.angle_gamma   90.00
#
_symmetry.space_group_name_H-M   'P 1'
#
loop_
_entity.id
_entity.type
_entity.pdbx_description
1 polymer ?
#
loop_
_entity_poly.entity_id
_entity_poly.type
_entity_poly.pdbx_seq_one_letter_code
_entity_poly.pdbx_strand_id
1 'polypeptide(L)'
;MLSAFLGSKKEKHIQGTVLLVKKKNSFDLTDVGVSLLDRASECLGRGVSFQLLSASKFDQERGAKGKIGKPAYLENWITKSPDLTAEKFEFKVHFEWEEEVGIPGAFLIKNKHPNEFFLISLTLKNVPLVVESDIHFPCNSWVYHTNRYEDGRIFFSNKAYLPDKTPAPLRRYREEELSKLRGDGIGNRELQERDRVYDFAIYNDLNNPKKHDRPILGGTFGGEIKYPYPRRGRTGRSLIQSVYESKLRSKRRRIFSIEECRLRYLWIQICDKDS
;
A
#
# COMPACT_ATOMS: atom_id res chain seq x y z
N MET A 1 -50.45 14.47 -20.42
CA MET A 1 -49.91 13.10 -20.63
C MET A 1 -48.44 13.17 -21.02
N LEU A 2 -47.54 13.51 -20.09
CA LEU A 2 -46.08 13.37 -20.27
C LEU A 2 -45.51 12.96 -18.91
N SER A 3 -45.85 11.73 -18.51
CA SER A 3 -45.29 11.06 -17.34
C SER A 3 -44.88 9.67 -17.80
N ALA A 4 -43.67 9.53 -18.35
CA ALA A 4 -43.09 8.22 -18.63
C ALA A 4 -41.56 8.29 -18.72
N PHE A 5 -40.90 7.44 -17.92
CA PHE A 5 -39.50 7.01 -17.99
C PHE A 5 -38.39 7.91 -17.41
N LEU A 6 -38.54 8.32 -16.14
CA LEU A 6 -37.38 8.31 -15.24
C LEU A 6 -37.43 6.99 -14.47
N GLY A 7 -36.86 5.93 -15.06
CA GLY A 7 -36.62 4.69 -14.33
C GLY A 7 -35.76 5.02 -13.12
N SER A 8 -36.22 4.68 -11.91
CA SER A 8 -35.40 4.89 -10.71
C SER A 8 -34.13 4.06 -10.86
N LYS A 9 -32.98 4.72 -10.94
CA LYS A 9 -31.68 4.05 -10.81
C LYS A 9 -31.71 3.37 -9.44
N LYS A 10 -31.83 2.04 -9.43
CA LYS A 10 -31.70 1.27 -8.19
C LYS A 10 -30.24 1.35 -7.76
N GLU A 11 -29.93 2.26 -6.84
CA GLU A 11 -28.64 2.31 -6.15
C GLU A 11 -28.42 0.98 -5.43
N LYS A 12 -27.55 0.15 -6.00
CA LYS A 12 -27.14 -1.10 -5.37
C LYS A 12 -25.97 -0.81 -4.44
N HIS A 13 -26.11 -1.27 -3.21
CA HIS A 13 -25.08 -1.15 -2.19
C HIS A 13 -24.26 -2.43 -2.17
N ILE A 14 -22.95 -2.33 -2.37
CA ILE A 14 -22.02 -3.43 -2.18
C ILE A 14 -21.56 -3.40 -0.73
N GLN A 15 -21.71 -4.52 -0.03
CA GLN A 15 -21.20 -4.66 1.32
C GLN A 15 -19.75 -5.16 1.28
N GLY A 16 -18.84 -4.41 1.88
CA GLY A 16 -17.45 -4.79 2.08
C GLY A 16 -17.17 -5.18 3.53
N THR A 17 -16.39 -6.24 3.71
CA THR A 17 -15.78 -6.62 4.98
C THR A 17 -14.28 -6.34 4.92
N VAL A 18 -13.80 -5.48 5.81
CA VAL A 18 -12.38 -5.10 5.94
C VAL A 18 -11.78 -5.80 7.14
N LEU A 19 -10.63 -6.45 6.97
CA LEU A 19 -9.86 -7.06 8.04
C LEU A 19 -8.54 -6.33 8.22
N LEU A 20 -8.23 -5.89 9.44
CA LEU A 20 -7.00 -5.15 9.73
C LEU A 20 -6.49 -5.38 11.15
N VAL A 21 -5.24 -5.02 11.40
CA VAL A 21 -4.60 -5.01 12.72
C VAL A 21 -4.25 -3.58 13.08
N LYS A 22 -4.69 -3.13 14.24
CA LYS A 22 -4.29 -1.84 14.83
C LYS A 22 -2.96 -2.03 15.56
N LYS A 23 -2.03 -1.08 15.44
CA LYS A 23 -0.74 -1.15 16.12
C LYS A 23 -0.93 -0.90 17.62
N LYS A 24 -0.51 -1.84 18.47
CA LYS A 24 -0.46 -1.65 19.94
C LYS A 24 0.68 -0.67 20.26
N ASN A 25 0.37 0.57 20.65
CA ASN A 25 1.36 1.53 21.12
C ASN A 25 1.15 1.82 22.61
N SER A 26 2.23 2.00 23.39
CA SER A 26 2.21 2.36 24.82
C SER A 26 1.66 3.77 25.13
N PHE A 27 1.08 4.43 24.14
CA PHE A 27 0.35 5.70 24.23
C PHE A 27 -1.19 5.49 24.21
N ASP A 28 -1.66 4.24 24.28
CA ASP A 28 -3.09 3.87 24.31
C ASP A 28 -3.84 4.48 25.52
N LEU A 29 -3.14 4.82 26.60
CA LEU A 29 -3.74 5.45 27.79
C LEU A 29 -4.06 6.94 27.59
N THR A 30 -3.39 7.63 26.67
CA THR A 30 -3.79 8.97 26.23
C THR A 30 -4.85 8.94 25.12
N ASP A 31 -5.12 7.76 24.56
CA ASP A 31 -6.06 7.53 23.46
C ASP A 31 -7.52 7.56 23.93
N VAL A 32 -7.78 7.61 25.24
CA VAL A 32 -9.14 7.86 25.75
C VAL A 32 -9.59 9.29 25.41
N GLY A 33 -8.70 10.28 25.47
CA GLY A 33 -9.01 11.66 25.08
C GLY A 33 -9.01 11.87 23.56
N VAL A 34 -8.10 11.19 22.84
CA VAL A 34 -8.05 11.21 21.38
C VAL A 34 -9.20 10.43 20.76
N SER A 35 -9.63 9.30 21.33
CA SER A 35 -10.82 8.57 20.88
C SER A 35 -12.11 9.40 20.99
N LEU A 36 -12.23 10.27 22.00
CA LEU A 36 -13.36 11.21 22.12
C LEU A 36 -13.31 12.32 21.06
N LEU A 37 -12.12 12.83 20.72
CA LEU A 37 -11.94 13.76 19.59
C LEU A 37 -12.14 13.05 18.23
N ASP A 38 -11.73 11.80 18.13
CA ASP A 38 -11.98 10.94 16.98
C ASP A 38 -13.49 10.68 16.83
N ARG A 39 -14.26 10.55 17.92
CA ARG A 39 -15.74 10.47 17.90
C ARG A 39 -16.37 11.70 17.27
N ALA A 40 -15.86 12.88 17.58
CA ALA A 40 -16.32 14.12 16.98
C ALA A 40 -15.84 14.25 15.52
N SER A 41 -14.67 13.70 15.18
CA SER A 41 -14.05 13.87 13.87
C SER A 41 -14.44 12.84 12.80
N GLU A 42 -14.94 11.66 13.21
CA GLU A 42 -15.61 10.71 12.31
C GLU A 42 -16.90 11.29 11.74
N CYS A 43 -17.65 12.07 12.53
CA CYS A 43 -18.76 12.88 12.05
C CYS A 43 -18.32 14.03 11.11
N LEU A 44 -17.02 14.34 11.03
CA LEU A 44 -16.44 15.44 10.24
C LEU A 44 -15.54 14.95 9.08
N GLY A 45 -15.62 13.67 8.69
CA GLY A 45 -14.94 13.16 7.48
C GLY A 45 -13.44 12.87 7.63
N ARG A 46 -12.97 12.59 8.86
CA ARG A 46 -11.57 12.20 9.18
C ARG A 46 -11.33 10.68 9.32
N GLY A 47 -12.17 9.85 8.72
CA GLY A 47 -12.01 8.38 8.77
C GLY A 47 -11.12 7.78 7.68
N VAL A 48 -11.01 6.45 7.68
CA VAL A 48 -10.45 5.67 6.56
C VAL A 48 -11.47 5.62 5.42
N SER A 49 -11.08 6.07 4.23
CA SER A 49 -11.93 5.99 3.03
C SER A 49 -11.42 4.97 2.02
N PHE A 50 -12.38 4.35 1.34
CA PHE A 50 -12.18 3.37 0.27
C PHE A 50 -12.89 3.86 -0.99
N GLN A 51 -12.22 3.75 -2.13
CA GLN A 51 -12.81 4.05 -3.44
C GLN A 51 -12.57 2.87 -4.38
N LEU A 52 -13.64 2.22 -4.82
CA LEU A 52 -13.55 1.11 -5.77
C LEU A 52 -13.16 1.63 -7.16
N LEU A 53 -12.38 0.82 -7.88
CA LEU A 53 -11.90 1.08 -9.23
C LEU A 53 -12.47 0.02 -10.17
N SER A 54 -13.09 0.47 -11.26
CA SER A 54 -13.66 -0.42 -12.26
C SER A 54 -12.57 -1.09 -13.11
N ALA A 55 -12.72 -2.40 -13.30
CA ALA A 55 -11.92 -3.19 -14.21
C ALA A 55 -12.50 -3.30 -15.62
N SER A 56 -13.78 -2.95 -15.81
CA SER A 56 -14.48 -3.15 -17.09
C SER A 56 -14.89 -1.85 -17.79
N LYS A 57 -14.92 -0.71 -17.08
CA LYS A 57 -15.30 0.59 -17.64
C LYS A 57 -14.22 1.63 -17.42
N PHE A 58 -13.92 2.37 -18.49
CA PHE A 58 -13.04 3.53 -18.43
C PHE A 58 -13.75 4.75 -17.84
N ASP A 59 -12.97 5.62 -17.23
CA ASP A 59 -13.35 6.98 -16.89
C ASP A 59 -13.29 7.85 -18.15
N GLN A 60 -14.44 8.33 -18.62
CA GLN A 60 -14.54 9.16 -19.82
C GLN A 60 -13.88 10.53 -19.64
N GLU A 61 -13.81 11.03 -18.40
CA GLU A 61 -13.21 12.34 -18.10
C GLU A 61 -11.71 12.24 -17.86
N ARG A 62 -11.25 11.13 -17.26
CA ARG A 62 -9.85 10.97 -16.86
C ARG A 62 -8.96 10.22 -17.85
N GLY A 63 -9.53 9.63 -18.90
CA GLY A 63 -8.81 9.05 -20.04
C GLY A 63 -7.85 7.90 -19.70
N ALA A 64 -8.09 6.71 -20.27
CA ALA A 64 -7.24 5.51 -20.13
C ALA A 64 -7.12 4.87 -18.72
N LYS A 65 -7.83 5.38 -17.70
CA LYS A 65 -7.97 4.75 -16.38
C LYS A 65 -9.39 4.25 -16.15
N GLY A 66 -9.54 3.21 -15.34
CA GLY A 66 -10.84 2.73 -14.89
C GLY A 66 -11.59 3.73 -14.03
N LYS A 67 -12.91 3.75 -14.18
CA LYS A 67 -13.82 4.64 -13.45
C LYS A 67 -13.67 4.46 -11.94
N ILE A 68 -13.60 5.59 -11.23
CA ILE A 68 -13.45 5.65 -9.78
C ILE A 68 -14.84 5.82 -9.15
N GLY A 69 -15.15 5.01 -8.14
CA GLY A 69 -16.38 5.14 -7.36
C GLY A 69 -16.36 6.29 -6.35
N LYS A 70 -17.53 6.55 -5.79
CA LYS A 70 -17.66 7.46 -4.64
C LYS A 70 -16.88 6.91 -3.44
N PRO A 71 -16.31 7.79 -2.59
CA PRO A 71 -15.65 7.36 -1.37
C PRO A 71 -16.65 6.78 -0.38
N ALA A 72 -16.39 5.56 0.07
CA ALA A 72 -17.06 4.91 1.19
C ALA A 72 -16.16 4.94 2.42
N TYR A 73 -16.75 5.05 3.61
CA TYR A 73 -16.01 5.18 4.86
C TYR A 73 -16.19 3.93 5.71
N LEU A 74 -15.15 3.60 6.47
CA LEU A 74 -15.18 2.48 7.40
C LEU A 74 -16.09 2.81 8.58
N GLU A 75 -17.04 1.92 8.88
CA GLU A 75 -18.03 2.12 9.93
C GLU A 75 -17.51 1.61 11.28
N ASN A 76 -17.94 2.23 12.37
CA ASN A 76 -17.75 1.71 13.73
C ASN A 76 -16.27 1.52 14.15
N TRP A 77 -15.35 2.33 13.62
CA TRP A 77 -13.93 2.27 13.96
C TRP A 77 -13.66 2.45 15.46
N ILE A 78 -14.44 3.32 16.11
CA ILE A 78 -14.31 3.70 17.52
C ILE A 78 -15.08 2.77 18.46
N THR A 79 -16.25 2.29 18.05
CA THR A 79 -17.09 1.42 18.88
C THR A 79 -16.47 0.03 19.04
N LYS A 80 -15.57 -0.37 18.13
CA LYS A 80 -14.66 -1.50 18.33
C LYS A 80 -13.38 -1.02 19.02
N SER A 81 -13.49 -0.73 20.32
CA SER A 81 -12.34 -0.61 21.22
C SER A 81 -11.54 -1.91 21.19
N PRO A 82 -10.22 -1.87 21.41
CA PRO A 82 -9.44 -3.08 21.55
C PRO A 82 -9.94 -3.83 22.78
N ASP A 83 -10.73 -4.89 22.59
CA ASP A 83 -10.64 -6.02 23.49
C ASP A 83 -9.15 -6.38 23.52
N LEU A 84 -8.53 -6.34 24.69
CA LEU A 84 -7.07 -6.47 24.89
C LEU A 84 -6.48 -7.74 24.22
N THR A 85 -7.35 -8.67 23.82
CA THR A 85 -7.12 -9.96 23.17
C THR A 85 -7.33 -9.99 21.65
N ALA A 86 -8.03 -9.03 21.03
CA ALA A 86 -8.33 -9.07 19.59
C ALA A 86 -7.10 -8.67 18.75
N GLU A 87 -6.43 -9.67 18.15
CA GLU A 87 -5.30 -9.46 17.24
C GLU A 87 -5.74 -8.87 15.89
N LYS A 88 -6.98 -9.14 15.47
CA LYS A 88 -7.54 -8.72 14.17
C LYS A 88 -8.91 -8.07 14.39
N PHE A 89 -9.13 -6.96 13.70
CA PHE A 89 -10.38 -6.21 13.71
C PHE A 89 -11.09 -6.36 12.37
N GLU A 90 -12.36 -6.73 12.43
CA GLU A 90 -13.25 -6.76 11.28
C GLU A 90 -14.11 -5.49 11.26
N PHE A 91 -14.22 -4.84 10.11
CA PHE A 91 -15.09 -3.68 9.91
C PHE A 91 -15.97 -3.85 8.69
N LYS A 92 -17.10 -3.16 8.68
CA LYS A 92 -18.01 -3.08 7.54
C LYS A 92 -17.84 -1.75 6.84
N VAL A 93 -18.04 -1.77 5.53
CA VAL A 93 -18.09 -0.59 4.67
C VAL A 93 -19.15 -0.84 3.61
N HIS A 94 -19.96 0.17 3.30
CA HIS A 94 -20.98 0.07 2.26
C HIS A 94 -20.61 1.00 1.11
N PHE A 95 -20.56 0.43 -0.10
CA PHE A 95 -20.23 1.17 -1.31
C PHE A 95 -21.48 1.41 -2.14
N GLU A 96 -21.73 2.66 -2.48
CA GLU A 96 -22.65 3.02 -3.57
C GLU A 96 -22.00 2.64 -4.91
N TRP A 97 -22.51 1.59 -5.55
CA TRP A 97 -21.90 1.08 -6.78
C TRP A 97 -22.96 0.67 -7.81
N GLU A 98 -23.07 1.47 -8.86
CA GLU A 98 -24.00 1.23 -9.97
C GLU A 98 -23.44 0.21 -10.97
N GLU A 99 -24.30 -0.61 -11.57
CA GLU A 99 -23.94 -1.57 -12.62
C GLU A 99 -23.26 -0.90 -13.82
N GLU A 100 -23.63 0.35 -14.11
CA GLU A 100 -23.04 1.17 -15.17
C GLU A 100 -21.55 1.45 -14.94
N VAL A 101 -21.09 1.45 -13.68
CA VAL A 101 -19.67 1.62 -13.31
C VAL A 101 -18.88 0.33 -13.63
N GLY A 102 -19.55 -0.81 -13.74
CA GLY A 102 -18.95 -2.08 -14.12
C GLY A 102 -18.45 -2.91 -12.93
N ILE A 103 -17.47 -3.79 -13.18
CA ILE A 103 -16.99 -4.76 -12.19
C ILE A 103 -15.81 -4.15 -11.43
N PRO A 104 -15.83 -4.06 -10.09
CA PRO A 104 -14.70 -3.56 -9.33
C PRO A 104 -13.54 -4.58 -9.39
N GLY A 105 -12.32 -4.09 -9.63
CA GLY A 105 -11.12 -4.95 -9.69
C GLY A 105 -9.91 -4.42 -8.94
N ALA A 106 -9.97 -3.17 -8.47
CA ALA A 106 -9.01 -2.58 -7.55
C ALA A 106 -9.74 -1.60 -6.61
N PHE A 107 -9.06 -1.11 -5.58
CA PHE A 107 -9.55 0.00 -4.78
C PHE A 107 -8.41 0.90 -4.31
N LEU A 108 -8.73 2.16 -4.05
CA LEU A 108 -7.88 3.12 -3.36
C LEU A 108 -8.28 3.22 -1.90
N ILE A 109 -7.29 3.30 -1.01
CA ILE A 109 -7.49 3.57 0.41
C ILE A 109 -6.73 4.81 0.84
N LYS A 110 -7.38 5.64 1.66
CA LYS A 110 -6.79 6.80 2.30
C LYS A 110 -7.05 6.73 3.79
N ASN A 111 -5.97 6.72 4.57
CA ASN A 111 -6.04 6.77 6.03
C ASN A 111 -5.87 8.21 6.50
N LYS A 112 -6.89 8.79 7.13
CA LYS A 112 -6.82 10.12 7.75
C LYS A 112 -6.60 10.08 9.27
N HIS A 113 -6.46 8.89 9.87
CA HIS A 113 -6.10 8.75 11.27
C HIS A 113 -4.60 9.00 11.48
N PRO A 114 -4.21 9.54 12.65
CA PRO A 114 -2.80 9.82 12.95
C PRO A 114 -1.92 8.56 12.91
N ASN A 115 -2.46 7.42 13.32
CA ASN A 115 -1.75 6.15 13.43
C ASN A 115 -1.91 5.30 12.16
N GLU A 116 -0.83 4.59 11.79
CA GLU A 116 -0.88 3.55 10.78
C GLU A 116 -1.56 2.26 11.29
N PHE A 117 -2.15 1.51 10.37
CA PHE A 117 -2.67 0.17 10.63
C PHE A 117 -2.21 -0.82 9.55
N PHE A 118 -2.25 -2.11 9.86
CA PHE A 118 -1.92 -3.16 8.91
C PHE A 118 -3.22 -3.69 8.27
N LEU A 119 -3.42 -3.42 6.99
CA LEU A 119 -4.56 -3.90 6.23
C LEU A 119 -4.31 -5.34 5.78
N ILE A 120 -5.14 -6.29 6.23
CA ILE A 120 -5.04 -7.69 5.83
C ILE A 120 -5.79 -7.91 4.52
N SER A 121 -7.07 -7.56 4.48
CA SER A 121 -7.90 -7.79 3.28
C SER A 121 -9.16 -6.93 3.23
N LEU A 122 -9.72 -6.82 2.03
CA LEU A 122 -11.10 -6.38 1.77
C LEU A 122 -11.82 -7.50 1.02
N THR A 123 -13.06 -7.81 1.40
CA THR A 123 -13.92 -8.76 0.68
C THR A 123 -15.23 -8.06 0.35
N LEU A 124 -15.62 -8.03 -0.92
CA LEU A 124 -16.87 -7.46 -1.39
C LEU A 124 -17.89 -8.57 -1.65
N LYS A 125 -19.07 -8.44 -1.04
CA LYS A 125 -20.21 -9.33 -1.23
C LYS A 125 -21.29 -8.67 -2.09
N ASN A 126 -22.10 -9.49 -2.75
CA ASN A 126 -23.25 -9.05 -3.56
C ASN A 126 -22.87 -8.07 -4.69
N VAL A 127 -21.74 -8.32 -5.35
CA VAL A 127 -21.26 -7.46 -6.44
C VAL A 127 -22.17 -7.66 -7.68
N PRO A 128 -22.76 -6.58 -8.23
CA PRO A 128 -23.57 -6.67 -9.44
C PRO A 128 -22.77 -7.24 -10.62
N LEU A 129 -23.44 -7.97 -11.52
CA LEU A 129 -22.85 -8.60 -12.73
C LEU A 129 -21.89 -9.78 -12.48
N VAL A 130 -21.57 -10.08 -11.22
CA VAL A 130 -20.77 -11.25 -10.84
C VAL A 130 -21.69 -12.20 -10.06
N VAL A 131 -22.25 -13.18 -10.76
CA VAL A 131 -23.15 -14.17 -10.16
C VAL A 131 -22.32 -15.10 -9.27
N GLU A 132 -22.63 -15.12 -7.97
CA GLU A 132 -22.16 -16.09 -6.96
C GLU A 132 -20.69 -16.07 -6.51
N SER A 133 -19.89 -15.04 -6.82
CA SER A 133 -18.53 -14.94 -6.26
C SER A 133 -18.25 -13.62 -5.57
N ASP A 134 -17.87 -13.71 -4.30
CA ASP A 134 -17.27 -12.60 -3.55
C ASP A 134 -15.96 -12.16 -4.21
N ILE A 135 -15.68 -10.86 -4.25
CA ILE A 135 -14.41 -10.33 -4.76
C ILE A 135 -13.48 -10.10 -3.58
N HIS A 136 -12.37 -10.85 -3.57
CA HIS A 136 -11.38 -10.77 -2.51
C HIS A 136 -10.15 -9.94 -2.92
N PHE A 137 -9.70 -9.09 -2.00
CA PHE A 137 -8.52 -8.25 -2.14
C PHE A 137 -7.51 -8.58 -1.04
N PRO A 138 -6.51 -9.43 -1.31
CA PRO A 138 -5.46 -9.75 -0.36
C PRO A 138 -4.45 -8.59 -0.29
N CYS A 139 -4.47 -7.83 0.79
CA CYS A 139 -3.71 -6.59 0.91
C CYS A 139 -2.37 -6.79 1.63
N ASN A 140 -2.41 -7.38 2.83
CA ASN A 140 -1.26 -7.65 3.71
C ASN A 140 -0.22 -6.52 3.74
N SER A 141 -0.64 -5.32 4.13
CA SER A 141 0.25 -4.17 4.04
C SER A 141 -0.09 -3.02 4.99
N TRP A 142 0.94 -2.30 5.45
CA TRP A 142 0.82 -1.12 6.31
C TRP A 142 0.28 0.11 5.57
N VAL A 143 -0.79 0.71 6.10
CA VAL A 143 -1.42 1.92 5.55
C VAL A 143 -1.15 3.11 6.46
N TYR A 144 -0.13 3.90 6.09
CA TYR A 144 0.21 5.18 6.73
C TYR A 144 -0.81 6.28 6.44
N HIS A 145 -0.71 7.40 7.17
CA HIS A 145 -1.52 8.59 6.98
C HIS A 145 -1.45 9.15 5.53
N THR A 146 -2.55 9.71 5.04
CA THR A 146 -2.73 10.15 3.65
C THR A 146 -1.73 11.20 3.18
N ASN A 147 -1.23 12.07 4.07
CA ASN A 147 -0.19 13.07 3.74
C ASN A 147 1.15 12.44 3.32
N ARG A 148 1.26 11.11 3.35
CA ARG A 148 2.45 10.36 2.92
C ARG A 148 2.29 9.78 1.52
N TYR A 149 1.14 9.94 0.88
CA TYR A 149 0.85 9.48 -0.47
C TYR A 149 0.31 10.64 -1.31
N GLU A 150 0.60 10.66 -2.61
CA GLU A 150 0.02 11.65 -3.53
C GLU A 150 -1.47 11.34 -3.77
N ASP A 151 -1.79 10.11 -4.19
CA ASP A 151 -3.16 9.73 -4.61
C ASP A 151 -3.84 8.71 -3.67
N GLY A 152 -3.19 8.36 -2.57
CA GLY A 152 -3.57 7.22 -1.72
C GLY A 152 -2.91 5.92 -2.16
N ARG A 153 -3.31 4.81 -1.54
CA ARG A 153 -2.70 3.49 -1.75
C ARG A 153 -3.65 2.61 -2.54
N ILE A 154 -3.15 1.92 -3.55
CA ILE A 154 -3.96 1.03 -4.41
C ILE A 154 -3.77 -0.43 -4.03
N PHE A 155 -4.84 -1.21 -4.11
CA PHE A 155 -4.84 -2.67 -3.98
C PHE A 155 -5.68 -3.30 -5.09
N PHE A 156 -5.22 -4.42 -5.63
CA PHE A 156 -5.89 -5.16 -6.69
C PHE A 156 -6.60 -6.40 -6.14
N SER A 157 -7.63 -6.87 -6.85
CA SER A 157 -8.29 -8.14 -6.53
C SER A 157 -7.34 -9.33 -6.73
N ASN A 158 -7.66 -10.47 -6.14
CA ASN A 158 -6.87 -11.71 -6.23
C ASN A 158 -6.81 -12.35 -7.63
N LYS A 159 -7.39 -11.73 -8.66
CA LYS A 159 -7.34 -12.23 -10.03
C LYS A 159 -5.96 -11.98 -10.63
N ALA A 160 -5.27 -13.05 -11.01
CA ALA A 160 -3.95 -12.98 -11.62
C ALA A 160 -4.04 -12.72 -13.13
N TYR A 161 -3.27 -11.75 -13.62
CA TYR A 161 -3.18 -11.40 -15.03
C TYR A 161 -1.72 -11.26 -15.47
N LEU A 162 -1.41 -11.79 -16.66
CA LEU A 162 -0.22 -11.40 -17.42
C LEU A 162 -0.33 -9.92 -17.83
N PRO A 163 0.79 -9.21 -18.08
CA PRO A 163 0.76 -7.79 -18.46
C PRO A 163 -0.21 -7.49 -19.60
N ASP A 164 -0.14 -8.25 -20.68
CA ASP A 164 -0.96 -8.13 -21.89
C ASP A 164 -2.42 -8.56 -21.67
N LYS A 165 -2.68 -9.41 -20.67
CA LYS A 165 -4.02 -9.86 -20.26
C LYS A 165 -4.64 -9.00 -19.15
N THR A 166 -3.93 -7.99 -18.65
CA THR A 166 -4.47 -7.08 -17.63
C THR A 166 -5.65 -6.31 -18.23
N PRO A 167 -6.81 -6.25 -17.53
CA PRO A 167 -7.97 -5.48 -18.01
C PRO A 167 -7.55 -4.06 -18.36
N ALA A 168 -7.92 -3.62 -19.56
CA ALA A 168 -7.43 -2.36 -20.12
C ALA A 168 -7.65 -1.14 -19.18
N PRO A 169 -8.77 -1.03 -18.44
CA PRO A 169 -8.99 0.02 -17.43
C PRO A 169 -7.99 0.02 -16.26
N LEU A 170 -7.37 -1.12 -15.95
CA LEU A 170 -6.42 -1.26 -14.83
C LEU A 170 -4.95 -1.15 -15.24
N ARG A 171 -4.63 -1.13 -16.54
CA ARG A 171 -3.23 -1.14 -17.02
C ARG A 171 -2.43 0.06 -16.52
N ARG A 172 -2.99 1.27 -16.64
CA ARG A 172 -2.34 2.49 -16.15
C ARG A 172 -2.11 2.47 -14.65
N TYR A 173 -3.09 2.01 -13.87
CA TYR A 173 -2.94 1.86 -12.42
C TYR A 173 -1.83 0.87 -12.05
N ARG A 174 -1.69 -0.22 -12.81
CA ARG A 174 -0.61 -1.20 -12.63
C ARG A 174 0.76 -0.59 -12.94
N GLU A 175 0.90 0.11 -14.05
CA GLU A 175 2.14 0.78 -14.47
C GLU A 175 2.58 1.82 -13.44
N GLU A 176 1.64 2.64 -12.94
CA GLU A 176 1.92 3.67 -11.95
C GLU A 176 2.35 3.08 -10.59
N GLU A 177 1.69 2.02 -10.12
CA GLU A 177 2.13 1.35 -8.89
C GLU A 177 3.50 0.71 -9.07
N LEU A 178 3.80 0.08 -10.21
CA LEU A 178 5.13 -0.46 -10.51
C LEU A 178 6.20 0.64 -10.54
N SER A 179 5.90 1.80 -11.14
CA SER A 179 6.80 2.95 -11.13
C SER A 179 7.09 3.43 -9.71
N LYS A 180 6.05 3.57 -8.87
CA LYS A 180 6.17 3.94 -7.45
C LYS A 180 7.02 2.94 -6.66
N LEU A 181 6.92 1.64 -6.97
CA LEU A 181 7.74 0.59 -6.36
C LEU A 181 9.20 0.61 -6.83
N ARG A 182 9.50 1.03 -8.06
CA ARG A 182 10.88 1.17 -8.54
C ARG A 182 11.56 2.44 -8.00
N GLY A 183 10.77 3.48 -7.71
CA GLY A 183 11.29 4.77 -7.25
C GLY A 183 11.90 5.60 -8.38
N ASP A 184 12.72 6.58 -8.02
CA ASP A 184 13.29 7.56 -8.95
C ASP A 184 14.54 7.05 -9.70
N GLY A 185 15.10 5.89 -9.32
CA GLY A 185 16.33 5.33 -9.88
C GLY A 185 17.60 6.16 -9.62
N ILE A 186 17.47 7.34 -9.00
CA ILE A 186 18.58 8.24 -8.68
C ILE A 186 19.12 7.87 -7.30
N GLY A 187 18.20 7.64 -6.36
CA GLY A 187 18.59 7.08 -5.10
C GLY A 187 19.51 7.99 -4.25
N ASN A 188 19.18 9.27 -4.19
CA ASN A 188 19.94 10.22 -3.36
C ASN A 188 19.43 10.34 -1.92
N ARG A 189 18.31 9.68 -1.58
CA ARG A 189 17.72 9.72 -0.24
C ARG A 189 17.79 8.37 0.47
N GLU A 190 17.96 8.43 1.79
CA GLU A 190 17.77 7.27 2.66
C GLU A 190 16.30 6.84 2.66
N LEU A 191 16.08 5.56 2.38
CA LEU A 191 14.76 4.96 2.45
C LEU A 191 14.31 4.88 3.91
N GLN A 192 13.11 5.39 4.16
CA GLN A 192 12.44 5.37 5.44
C GLN A 192 11.65 4.06 5.60
N GLU A 193 11.31 3.70 6.84
CA GLU A 193 10.54 2.48 7.18
C GLU A 193 9.23 2.32 6.38
N ARG A 194 8.64 3.44 5.99
CA ARG A 194 7.39 3.49 5.21
C ARG A 194 7.56 3.38 3.70
N ASP A 195 8.78 3.55 3.19
CA ASP A 195 9.02 3.56 1.76
C ASP A 195 8.91 2.14 1.20
N ARG A 196 8.21 2.00 0.07
CA ARG A 196 8.04 0.72 -0.65
C ARG A 196 8.87 0.69 -1.93
N VAL A 197 10.03 1.34 -1.90
CA VAL A 197 10.93 1.41 -3.04
C VAL A 197 11.87 0.21 -3.02
N TYR A 198 11.87 -0.54 -4.11
CA TYR A 198 12.70 -1.72 -4.32
C TYR A 198 13.71 -1.41 -5.43
N ASP A 199 14.97 -1.35 -5.03
CA ASP A 199 16.08 -1.05 -5.92
C ASP A 199 17.34 -1.76 -5.42
N PHE A 200 18.36 -1.81 -6.28
CA PHE A 200 19.58 -2.58 -6.07
C PHE A 200 20.75 -1.72 -5.59
N ALA A 201 21.58 -2.30 -4.74
CA ALA A 201 22.85 -1.70 -4.31
C ALA A 201 23.94 -2.76 -4.20
N ILE A 202 25.19 -2.30 -4.17
CA ILE A 202 26.37 -3.12 -3.87
C ILE A 202 26.59 -3.22 -2.35
N TYR A 203 27.42 -4.16 -1.93
CA TYR A 203 27.79 -4.33 -0.51
C TYR A 203 28.93 -3.37 -0.15
N ASN A 204 28.58 -2.10 0.01
CA ASN A 204 29.44 -1.00 0.46
C ASN A 204 29.15 -0.55 1.90
N ASP A 205 28.23 -1.23 2.57
CA ASP A 205 27.70 -0.91 3.91
C ASP A 205 28.19 -1.88 5.00
N LEU A 206 29.04 -2.85 4.64
CA LEU A 206 29.64 -3.81 5.57
C LEU A 206 30.88 -3.28 6.29
N ASN A 207 31.55 -2.27 5.71
CA ASN A 207 32.78 -1.73 6.28
C ASN A 207 32.50 -1.00 7.61
N ASN A 208 33.34 -1.21 8.60
CA ASN A 208 33.29 -0.47 9.85
C ASN A 208 34.72 -0.06 10.26
N PRO A 209 35.15 1.18 9.97
CA PRO A 209 36.53 1.62 10.16
C PRO A 209 37.00 1.58 11.62
N LYS A 210 36.08 1.44 12.58
CA LYS A 210 36.41 1.31 14.00
C LYS A 210 36.63 -0.13 14.47
N LYS A 211 36.29 -1.13 13.65
CA LYS A 211 36.30 -2.54 14.06
C LYS A 211 36.99 -3.44 13.06
N HIS A 212 36.59 -3.38 11.79
CA HIS A 212 37.08 -4.27 10.74
C HIS A 212 37.03 -3.53 9.41
N ASP A 213 38.13 -3.57 8.67
CA ASP A 213 38.16 -3.10 7.29
C ASP A 213 37.64 -4.21 6.38
N ARG A 214 36.53 -3.95 5.66
CA ARG A 214 35.93 -4.90 4.72
C ARG A 214 35.90 -4.31 3.33
N PRO A 215 36.31 -5.07 2.29
CA PRO A 215 36.26 -4.61 0.92
C PRO A 215 34.82 -4.43 0.44
N ILE A 216 34.64 -3.59 -0.57
CA ILE A 216 33.36 -3.43 -1.26
C ILE A 216 33.14 -4.64 -2.16
N LEU A 217 31.98 -5.30 -2.05
CA LEU A 217 31.62 -6.46 -2.88
C LEU A 217 30.63 -6.07 -3.96
N GLY A 218 30.84 -6.56 -5.18
CA GLY A 218 30.02 -6.30 -6.37
C GLY A 218 30.25 -4.94 -7.03
N GLY A 219 31.11 -4.10 -6.47
CA GLY A 219 31.51 -2.81 -7.05
C GLY A 219 32.66 -2.92 -8.04
N THR A 220 32.84 -1.89 -8.87
CA THR A 220 33.98 -1.74 -9.77
C THR A 220 35.07 -0.89 -9.13
N PHE A 221 36.33 -1.31 -9.29
CA PHE A 221 37.51 -0.56 -8.89
C PHE A 221 38.42 -0.43 -10.10
N GLY A 222 38.69 0.79 -10.57
CA GLY A 222 39.50 1.01 -11.78
C GLY A 222 38.88 0.45 -13.08
N GLY A 223 37.55 0.28 -13.13
CA GLY A 223 36.83 -0.29 -14.28
C GLY A 223 36.62 -1.80 -14.20
N GLU A 224 37.27 -2.51 -13.27
CA GLU A 224 37.15 -3.96 -13.11
C GLU A 224 36.40 -4.37 -11.84
N ILE A 225 35.70 -5.49 -11.91
CA ILE A 225 35.00 -6.06 -10.74
C ILE A 225 35.98 -6.97 -9.99
N LYS A 226 36.62 -6.43 -8.95
CA LYS A 226 37.59 -7.18 -8.12
C LYS A 226 36.95 -8.30 -7.30
N TYR A 227 35.72 -8.09 -6.83
CA TYR A 227 34.97 -9.04 -6.00
C TYR A 227 33.54 -9.18 -6.53
N PRO A 228 33.26 -10.05 -7.51
CA PRO A 228 31.92 -10.23 -8.02
C PRO A 228 31.00 -10.79 -6.91
N TYR A 229 29.84 -10.17 -6.75
CA TYR A 229 28.90 -10.53 -5.69
C TYR A 229 27.47 -10.13 -6.07
N PRO A 230 26.43 -10.89 -5.64
CA PRO A 230 25.04 -10.52 -5.85
C PRO A 230 24.72 -9.11 -5.35
N ARG A 231 23.71 -8.48 -5.96
CA ARG A 231 23.19 -7.19 -5.47
C ARG A 231 22.34 -7.38 -4.22
N ARG A 232 22.28 -6.35 -3.38
CA ARG A 232 21.39 -6.28 -2.21
C ARG A 232 20.27 -5.27 -2.43
N GLY A 233 19.27 -5.31 -1.55
CA GLY A 233 18.29 -4.24 -1.43
C GLY A 233 18.96 -2.92 -1.04
N ARG A 234 18.69 -1.88 -1.82
CA ARG A 234 19.16 -0.52 -1.59
C ARG A 234 18.52 0.06 -0.34
N THR A 235 19.30 0.77 0.47
CA THR A 235 18.83 1.46 1.67
C THR A 235 18.97 2.98 1.57
N GLY A 236 19.86 3.48 0.70
CA GLY A 236 20.12 4.90 0.53
C GLY A 236 20.81 5.58 1.72
N ARG A 237 21.30 4.80 2.69
CA ARG A 237 22.13 5.32 3.79
C ARG A 237 23.42 5.88 3.22
N SER A 238 23.80 7.07 3.68
CA SER A 238 25.10 7.65 3.36
C SER A 238 26.22 6.66 3.71
N LEU A 239 27.21 6.59 2.84
CA LEU A 239 28.40 5.79 3.10
C LEU A 239 29.05 6.24 4.41
N ILE A 240 29.57 5.28 5.15
CA ILE A 240 30.41 5.60 6.31
C ILE A 240 31.65 6.28 5.74
N GLN A 241 31.74 7.59 5.96
CA GLN A 241 32.84 8.44 5.53
C GLN A 241 34.13 8.00 6.23
N SER A 242 34.90 7.17 5.55
CA SER A 242 36.34 7.12 5.63
C SER A 242 36.80 7.09 4.19
N VAL A 243 36.99 8.24 3.54
CA VAL A 243 38.20 9.05 3.66
C VAL A 243 37.84 10.56 3.71
N TYR A 244 38.44 11.28 4.67
CA TYR A 244 38.29 12.69 5.08
C TYR A 244 37.01 13.12 5.82
N GLU A 245 37.20 13.29 7.14
CA GLU A 245 36.52 14.20 8.09
C GLU A 245 35.14 13.83 8.69
N SER A 246 35.25 13.14 9.83
CA SER A 246 34.54 13.30 11.12
C SER A 246 33.08 13.83 11.21
N LYS A 247 32.26 12.99 11.90
CA LYS A 247 30.96 13.22 12.59
C LYS A 247 29.73 13.18 11.65
N LEU A 248 28.76 12.26 11.79
CA LEU A 248 27.88 12.02 12.95
C LEU A 248 27.33 10.59 12.97
N ARG A 249 27.08 10.08 14.18
CA ARG A 249 26.52 8.75 14.46
C ARG A 249 25.03 8.88 14.78
N SER A 250 24.14 8.41 13.90
CA SER A 250 22.73 8.18 14.26
C SER A 250 22.64 6.98 15.20
N LYS A 251 22.34 7.24 16.48
CA LYS A 251 21.99 6.22 17.47
C LYS A 251 20.55 5.75 17.24
N ARG A 252 20.30 4.90 16.24
CA ARG A 252 19.12 4.01 16.27
C ARG A 252 19.51 2.62 15.81
N ARG A 253 19.83 1.77 16.79
CA ARG A 253 19.79 0.31 16.62
C ARG A 253 18.33 -0.09 16.50
N ARG A 254 17.85 -0.27 15.27
CA ARG A 254 16.84 -1.30 14.99
C ARG A 254 17.41 -2.13 13.85
N ILE A 255 17.81 -3.33 14.22
CA ILE A 255 18.08 -4.41 13.28
C ILE A 255 16.72 -4.65 12.63
N PHE A 256 16.57 -4.34 11.34
CA PHE A 256 15.42 -4.82 10.59
C PHE A 256 15.50 -6.33 10.61
N SER A 257 14.58 -6.96 11.34
CA SER A 257 14.44 -8.41 11.34
C SER A 257 14.11 -8.83 9.92
N ILE A 258 14.86 -9.80 9.41
CA ILE A 258 14.61 -10.49 8.13
C ILE A 258 13.22 -11.15 8.10
N GLU A 259 12.48 -11.22 9.21
CA GLU A 259 11.10 -11.71 9.23
C GLU A 259 10.08 -10.75 8.59
N GLU A 260 10.33 -9.43 8.51
CA GLU A 260 9.45 -8.50 7.76
C GLU A 260 9.53 -8.70 6.24
N CYS A 261 10.53 -9.46 5.79
CA CYS A 261 10.70 -9.85 4.40
C CYS A 261 9.90 -11.10 3.99
N ARG A 262 9.03 -11.67 4.84
CA ARG A 262 8.19 -12.82 4.46
C ARG A 262 7.13 -12.52 3.38
N LEU A 263 6.94 -11.26 2.99
CA LEU A 263 6.19 -10.89 1.78
C LEU A 263 7.01 -11.03 0.47
N ARG A 264 8.23 -11.55 0.53
CA ARG A 264 9.13 -11.79 -0.64
C ARG A 264 8.62 -12.78 -1.68
N TYR A 265 7.55 -13.54 -1.43
CA TYR A 265 7.08 -14.54 -2.40
C TYR A 265 6.24 -13.98 -3.55
N LEU A 266 5.68 -12.77 -3.44
CA LEU A 266 4.84 -12.22 -4.52
C LEU A 266 5.63 -11.47 -5.60
N TRP A 267 6.90 -11.13 -5.35
CA TRP A 267 7.72 -10.37 -6.30
C TRP A 267 8.47 -11.25 -7.31
N ILE A 268 8.83 -12.48 -6.92
CA ILE A 268 9.64 -13.38 -7.77
C ILE A 268 8.83 -13.88 -8.99
N GLN A 269 7.50 -13.95 -8.93
CA GLN A 269 6.68 -14.34 -10.09
C GLN A 269 6.40 -13.21 -11.11
N ILE A 270 6.80 -11.96 -10.85
CA ILE A 270 6.51 -10.82 -11.74
C ILE A 270 7.71 -10.45 -12.64
N CYS A 271 8.94 -10.87 -12.29
CA CYS A 271 10.14 -10.51 -13.05
C CYS A 271 10.68 -11.58 -14.01
N ASP A 272 10.12 -12.79 -14.03
CA ASP A 272 10.64 -13.92 -14.84
C ASP A 272 10.12 -13.97 -16.28
N LYS A 273 9.72 -12.84 -16.88
CA LYS A 273 9.25 -12.81 -18.29
C LYS A 273 9.92 -11.78 -19.21
N ASP A 274 10.94 -11.08 -18.73
CA ASP A 274 11.76 -10.21 -19.58
C ASP A 274 13.22 -10.69 -19.59
N SER A 275 13.43 -11.89 -20.13
CA SER A 275 14.74 -12.42 -20.53
C SER A 275 14.59 -13.38 -21.70
#